data_AF-A0A1Q9VVY9-F1
#
_entry.id   AF-A0A1Q9VVY9-F1
#
_cell.length_a   1.000
_cell.length_b   1.000
_cell.length_c   1.000
_cell.angle_alpha   90.00
_cell.angle_beta   90.00
_cell.angle_gamma   90.00
#
_symmetry.space_group_name_H-M   'P 1'
#
loop_
_entity.id
_entity.type
_entity.pdbx_description
1 polymer ?
#
loop_
_entity_poly.entity_id
_entity_poly.type
_entity_poly.pdbx_seq_one_letter_code
_entity_poly.pdbx_strand_id
1 'polypeptide(L)'
;MPSRTARPSVIPDHPGPGARARRRGLALAAALALAVGAAACTNGSSEPTATGSSGTSSAAPAPPAVRAAAVDGVTTLPDADPAALTLAASRTFFEAAPVVVLTSAGDGVVSTAAAAVAAAVPAPVLVTGGAGEGVADEVERLGAVGVVVVAADDSDDSGAAGAAGTGEDGATPGTEEDTSRRMTARIPRPRATCRRPASRPPTCSRTTGR
;
A
#
# COMPACT_ATOMS: atom_id res chain seq x y z
N MET A 1 -24.29 49.66 14.93
CA MET A 1 -22.81 49.53 14.94
C MET A 1 -22.44 48.28 15.75
N PRO A 2 -22.07 47.16 15.12
CA PRO A 2 -21.67 45.96 15.86
C PRO A 2 -20.18 45.99 16.20
N SER A 3 -19.88 45.80 17.48
CA SER A 3 -18.54 45.77 18.08
C SER A 3 -17.74 44.56 17.59
N ARG A 4 -16.56 44.81 17.01
CA ARG A 4 -15.58 43.75 16.68
C ARG A 4 -14.83 43.33 17.93
N THR A 5 -15.13 42.13 18.43
CA THR A 5 -14.30 41.42 19.41
C THR A 5 -13.06 40.86 18.71
N ALA A 6 -11.89 41.34 19.14
CA ALA A 6 -10.59 40.89 18.65
C ALA A 6 -10.34 39.43 19.08
N ARG A 7 -10.07 38.54 18.12
CA ARG A 7 -9.61 37.18 18.39
C ARG A 7 -8.11 37.21 18.75
N PRO A 8 -7.70 36.58 19.86
CA PRO A 8 -6.28 36.44 20.20
C PRO A 8 -5.57 35.56 19.16
N SER A 9 -4.42 36.02 18.69
CA SER A 9 -3.54 35.23 17.83
C SER A 9 -2.88 34.12 18.66
N VAL A 10 -3.22 32.88 18.35
CA VAL A 10 -2.50 31.70 18.84
C VAL A 10 -1.25 31.56 17.98
N ILE A 11 -0.09 31.80 18.59
CA ILE A 11 1.21 31.51 17.98
C ILE A 11 1.39 30.00 18.10
N PRO A 12 1.55 29.24 16.99
CA PRO A 12 1.85 27.82 17.08
C PRO A 12 3.28 27.66 17.62
N ASP A 13 3.40 27.03 18.79
CA ASP A 13 4.68 26.57 19.33
C ASP A 13 5.28 25.52 18.39
N HIS A 14 6.47 25.82 17.86
CA HIS A 14 7.25 24.85 17.10
C HIS A 14 7.93 23.87 18.08
N PRO A 15 7.71 22.55 17.95
CA PRO A 15 8.36 21.58 18.81
C PRO A 15 9.88 21.59 18.58
N GLY A 16 10.65 21.83 19.65
CA GLY A 16 12.10 21.92 19.61
C GLY A 16 12.79 20.62 19.18
N PRO A 17 13.98 20.69 18.56
CA PRO A 17 14.76 19.55 18.12
C PRO A 17 15.46 18.86 19.31
N GLY A 18 14.71 18.13 20.14
CA GLY A 18 15.25 17.55 21.39
C GLY A 18 14.93 16.08 21.69
N ALA A 19 14.11 15.38 20.90
CA ALA A 19 13.52 14.09 21.32
C ALA A 19 13.93 12.86 20.48
N ARG A 20 15.12 12.83 19.87
CA ARG A 20 15.58 11.70 19.03
C ARG A 20 16.54 10.70 19.71
N ALA A 21 16.80 10.80 21.02
CA ALA A 21 17.84 9.99 21.67
C ALA A 21 17.35 8.87 22.62
N ARG A 22 16.04 8.69 22.85
CA ARG A 22 15.53 7.75 23.88
C ARG A 22 14.55 6.69 23.36
N ARG A 23 14.67 6.26 22.10
CA ARG A 23 13.84 5.16 21.55
C ARG A 23 14.62 3.92 21.11
N ARG A 24 15.90 3.80 21.50
CA ARG A 24 16.75 2.63 21.17
C ARG A 24 16.76 1.52 22.23
N GLY A 25 16.10 1.71 23.38
CA GLY A 25 16.12 0.76 24.50
C GLY A 25 14.97 -0.24 24.58
N LEU A 26 13.87 -0.04 23.82
CA LEU A 26 12.67 -0.87 23.90
C LEU A 26 12.55 -1.91 22.77
N ALA A 27 13.48 -1.90 21.81
CA ALA A 27 13.49 -2.83 20.67
C ALA A 27 14.02 -4.23 21.01
N LEU A 28 14.64 -4.43 22.19
CA LEU A 28 15.31 -5.69 22.54
C LEU A 28 14.46 -6.67 23.37
N ALA A 29 13.31 -6.24 23.90
CA ALA A 29 12.46 -7.11 24.73
C ALA A 29 11.37 -7.87 23.94
N ALA A 30 11.00 -7.39 22.74
CA ALA A 30 9.94 -8.00 21.93
C ALA A 30 10.42 -9.22 21.10
N ALA A 31 11.72 -9.37 20.89
CA ALA A 31 12.27 -10.45 20.07
C ALA A 31 12.26 -11.83 20.75
N LEU A 32 12.11 -11.92 22.08
CA LEU A 32 12.18 -13.19 22.80
C LEU A 32 10.84 -13.94 22.94
N ALA A 33 9.70 -13.28 22.68
CA ALA A 33 8.38 -13.89 22.85
C ALA A 33 7.87 -14.66 21.62
N LEU A 34 8.52 -14.52 20.45
CA LEU A 34 8.05 -15.15 19.21
C LEU A 34 8.59 -16.57 18.96
N ALA A 35 9.51 -17.07 19.79
CA ALA A 35 10.25 -18.31 19.51
C ALA A 35 9.62 -19.62 20.03
N VAL A 36 8.43 -19.59 20.67
CA VAL A 36 7.88 -20.77 21.37
C VAL A 36 6.67 -21.42 20.67
N GLY A 37 6.21 -20.91 19.51
CA GLY A 37 4.96 -21.35 18.87
C GLY A 37 5.05 -22.43 17.78
N ALA A 38 6.24 -22.88 17.38
CA ALA A 38 6.42 -23.65 16.13
C ALA A 38 6.64 -25.17 16.34
N ALA A 39 5.83 -25.84 17.16
CA ALA A 39 6.03 -27.27 17.47
C ALA A 39 4.76 -28.14 17.56
N ALA A 40 3.72 -27.91 16.74
CA ALA A 40 2.51 -28.74 16.83
C ALA A 40 1.68 -28.96 15.55
N CYS A 41 2.26 -28.90 14.34
CA CYS A 41 1.55 -29.34 13.13
C CYS A 41 2.42 -30.24 12.26
N THR A 42 2.87 -31.38 12.80
CA THR A 42 3.48 -32.44 11.98
C THR A 42 2.36 -33.25 11.31
N ASN A 43 2.02 -32.84 10.10
CA ASN A 43 2.00 -33.71 8.92
C ASN A 43 1.43 -35.13 9.09
N GLY A 44 0.10 -35.24 9.16
CA GLY A 44 -0.63 -36.48 8.88
C GLY A 44 -0.77 -36.69 7.38
N SER A 45 0.26 -37.26 6.75
CA SER A 45 0.22 -37.69 5.34
C SER A 45 -0.59 -38.98 5.23
N SER A 46 -1.89 -38.87 4.97
CA SER A 46 -2.70 -39.99 4.50
C SER A 46 -2.52 -40.11 3.00
N GLU A 47 -1.67 -41.04 2.57
CA GLU A 47 -1.51 -41.45 1.18
C GLU A 47 -2.73 -42.30 0.77
N PRO A 48 -3.57 -41.87 -0.18
CA PRO A 48 -4.64 -42.72 -0.69
C PRO A 48 -4.06 -43.63 -1.79
N THR A 49 -3.93 -44.91 -1.47
CA THR A 49 -3.71 -45.98 -2.45
C THR A 49 -4.88 -46.02 -3.45
N ALA A 50 -4.67 -45.46 -4.64
CA ALA A 50 -5.63 -45.55 -5.74
C ALA A 50 -5.45 -46.88 -6.49
N THR A 51 -6.19 -47.91 -6.04
CA THR A 51 -6.41 -49.13 -6.83
C THR A 51 -7.37 -48.81 -7.97
N GLY A 52 -6.91 -49.06 -9.19
CA GLY A 52 -7.62 -48.74 -10.42
C GLY A 52 -9.00 -49.40 -10.55
N SER A 53 -9.92 -48.67 -11.18
CA SER A 53 -11.11 -49.22 -11.80
C SER A 53 -11.45 -48.37 -13.02
N SER A 54 -11.04 -48.85 -14.19
CA SER A 54 -11.43 -48.31 -15.49
C SER A 54 -12.89 -48.70 -15.75
N GLY A 55 -13.82 -47.97 -15.14
CA GLY A 55 -15.25 -48.07 -15.38
C GLY A 55 -15.72 -46.96 -16.33
N THR A 56 -16.39 -47.35 -17.41
CA THR A 56 -17.01 -46.48 -18.42
C THR A 56 -17.85 -45.36 -17.79
N SER A 57 -17.44 -44.11 -17.99
CA SER A 57 -18.07 -42.92 -17.42
C SER A 57 -19.41 -42.61 -18.09
N SER A 58 -20.47 -43.27 -17.63
CA SER A 58 -21.85 -42.83 -17.81
C SER A 58 -22.00 -41.52 -17.03
N ALA A 59 -22.28 -40.41 -17.71
CA ALA A 59 -22.38 -39.08 -17.14
C ALA A 59 -23.48 -39.04 -16.07
N ALA A 60 -23.09 -39.27 -14.82
CA ALA A 60 -23.93 -39.10 -13.66
C ALA A 60 -24.25 -37.60 -13.50
N PRO A 61 -25.52 -37.21 -13.32
CA PRO A 61 -25.89 -35.83 -13.11
C PRO A 61 -25.11 -35.27 -11.91
N ALA A 62 -24.44 -34.14 -12.11
CA ALA A 62 -23.69 -33.46 -11.06
C ALA A 62 -24.59 -33.27 -9.83
N PRO A 63 -24.16 -33.69 -8.62
CA PRO A 63 -24.98 -33.51 -7.43
C PRO A 63 -25.29 -32.01 -7.28
N PRO A 64 -26.52 -31.65 -6.87
CA PRO A 64 -26.87 -30.25 -6.66
C PRO A 64 -25.88 -29.65 -5.67
N ALA A 65 -25.23 -28.55 -6.05
CA ALA A 65 -24.31 -27.84 -5.18
C ALA A 65 -25.03 -27.53 -3.87
N VAL A 66 -24.59 -28.16 -2.77
CA VAL A 66 -25.16 -27.97 -1.44
C VAL A 66 -24.87 -26.53 -1.04
N ARG A 67 -25.83 -25.63 -1.27
CA ARG A 67 -25.82 -24.31 -0.66
C ARG A 67 -26.21 -24.54 0.81
N ALA A 68 -25.21 -24.53 1.69
CA ALA A 68 -25.48 -24.47 3.13
C ALA A 68 -26.46 -23.31 3.36
N ALA A 69 -27.56 -23.58 4.08
CA ALA A 69 -28.51 -22.54 4.43
C ALA A 69 -27.74 -21.41 5.13
N ALA A 70 -27.88 -20.17 4.65
CA ALA A 70 -27.25 -19.03 5.26
C ALA A 70 -27.72 -18.97 6.72
N VAL A 71 -26.78 -19.08 7.66
CA VAL A 71 -27.05 -18.88 9.07
C VAL A 71 -27.22 -17.38 9.29
N ASP A 72 -28.26 -16.98 10.02
CA ASP A 72 -28.47 -15.57 10.35
C ASP A 72 -27.21 -14.96 10.97
N GLY A 73 -26.81 -13.80 10.47
CA GLY A 73 -25.60 -13.09 10.93
C GLY A 73 -24.28 -13.53 10.28
N VAL A 74 -24.28 -14.46 9.32
CA VAL A 74 -23.08 -14.82 8.55
C VAL A 74 -23.07 -14.11 7.20
N THR A 75 -22.07 -13.26 6.97
CA THR A 75 -21.81 -12.67 5.65
C THR A 75 -20.69 -13.43 4.95
N THR A 76 -21.01 -14.05 3.82
CA THR A 76 -20.03 -14.68 2.94
C THR A 76 -19.63 -13.71 1.83
N LEU A 77 -18.32 -13.61 1.55
CA LEU A 77 -17.79 -12.83 0.43
C LEU A 77 -17.39 -13.81 -0.69
N PRO A 78 -18.15 -13.88 -1.80
CA PRO A 78 -17.91 -14.85 -2.85
C PRO A 78 -16.90 -14.28 -3.86
N ASP A 79 -15.62 -14.33 -3.53
CA ASP A 79 -14.55 -14.06 -4.49
C ASP A 79 -13.36 -15.01 -4.23
N ALA A 80 -12.63 -15.34 -5.30
CA ALA A 80 -11.44 -16.20 -5.22
C ALA A 80 -10.15 -15.37 -5.25
N ASP A 81 -10.20 -14.13 -5.74
CA ASP A 81 -9.05 -13.23 -5.76
C ASP A 81 -8.88 -12.57 -4.38
N PRO A 82 -7.72 -12.74 -3.71
CA PRO A 82 -7.48 -12.10 -2.42
C PRO A 82 -7.58 -10.56 -2.47
N ALA A 83 -7.23 -9.93 -3.60
CA ALA A 83 -7.36 -8.48 -3.73
C ALA A 83 -8.83 -8.04 -3.78
N ALA A 84 -9.66 -8.73 -4.56
CA ALA A 84 -11.10 -8.48 -4.61
C ALA A 84 -11.81 -8.79 -3.27
N LEU A 85 -11.44 -9.88 -2.58
CA LEU A 85 -11.97 -10.23 -1.26
C LEU A 85 -11.67 -9.15 -0.21
N THR A 86 -10.45 -8.63 -0.17
CA THR A 86 -10.08 -7.60 0.81
C THR A 86 -10.75 -6.26 0.52
N LEU A 87 -10.92 -5.88 -0.75
CA LEU A 87 -11.73 -4.73 -1.14
C LEU A 87 -13.19 -4.89 -0.72
N ALA A 88 -13.79 -6.05 -0.97
CA ALA A 88 -15.18 -6.30 -0.62
C ALA A 88 -15.37 -6.32 0.91
N ALA A 89 -14.42 -6.89 1.66
CA ALA A 89 -14.44 -6.86 3.12
C ALA A 89 -14.31 -5.42 3.65
N SER A 90 -13.38 -4.63 3.11
CA SER A 90 -13.23 -3.22 3.47
C SER A 90 -14.55 -2.45 3.30
N ARG A 91 -15.20 -2.57 2.14
CA ARG A 91 -16.49 -1.91 1.85
C ARG A 91 -17.64 -2.38 2.74
N THR A 92 -17.59 -3.62 3.20
CA THR A 92 -18.62 -4.20 4.07
C THR A 92 -18.48 -3.73 5.51
N PHE A 93 -17.25 -3.62 6.01
CA PHE A 93 -16.99 -3.41 7.43
C PHE A 93 -16.51 -2.00 7.79
N PHE A 94 -16.06 -1.21 6.82
CA PHE A 94 -15.49 0.11 7.06
C PHE A 94 -16.18 1.18 6.23
N GLU A 95 -16.88 2.08 6.91
CA GLU A 95 -17.39 3.32 6.31
C GLU A 95 -16.24 4.31 6.07
N ALA A 96 -15.34 4.46 7.05
CA ALA A 96 -14.14 5.30 6.99
C ALA A 96 -12.97 4.68 7.76
N ALA A 97 -11.73 4.99 7.36
CA ALA A 97 -10.52 4.55 8.03
C ALA A 97 -9.37 5.55 7.82
N PRO A 98 -8.95 6.33 8.85
CA PRO A 98 -7.87 7.31 8.71
C PRO A 98 -6.52 6.70 8.34
N VAL A 99 -6.31 5.42 8.64
CA VAL A 99 -5.12 4.65 8.31
C VAL A 99 -5.54 3.38 7.59
N VAL A 100 -4.80 3.01 6.53
CA VAL A 100 -4.98 1.76 5.79
C VAL A 100 -3.66 1.01 5.74
N VAL A 101 -3.71 -0.32 5.87
CA VAL A 101 -2.54 -1.19 5.72
C VAL A 101 -2.55 -1.83 4.34
N LEU A 102 -1.47 -1.70 3.59
CA LEU A 102 -1.28 -2.33 2.28
C LEU A 102 -0.28 -3.49 2.40
N THR A 103 -0.58 -4.60 1.74
CA THR A 103 0.32 -5.75 1.58
C THR A 103 0.30 -6.22 0.14
N SER A 104 1.36 -6.88 -0.34
CA SER A 104 1.35 -7.56 -1.63
C SER A 104 0.59 -8.90 -1.54
N ALA A 105 0.02 -9.35 -2.65
CA ALA A 105 -0.51 -10.70 -2.79
C ALA A 105 0.64 -11.73 -2.84
N GLY A 106 0.42 -12.90 -2.27
CA GLY A 106 1.29 -14.08 -2.47
C GLY A 106 2.35 -14.34 -1.39
N ASP A 107 2.50 -13.46 -0.39
CA ASP A 107 3.41 -13.68 0.74
C ASP A 107 2.64 -13.85 2.06
N GLY A 108 2.64 -15.09 2.58
CA GLY A 108 1.96 -15.45 3.83
C GLY A 108 2.57 -14.80 5.08
N VAL A 109 3.88 -14.55 5.08
CA VAL A 109 4.58 -13.94 6.22
C VAL A 109 4.28 -12.44 6.26
N VAL A 110 4.39 -11.77 5.11
CA VAL A 110 4.08 -10.33 4.97
C VAL A 110 2.60 -10.06 5.27
N SER A 111 1.69 -10.89 4.77
CA SER A 111 0.26 -10.77 5.10
C SER A 111 -0.05 -11.00 6.58
N THR A 112 0.63 -11.94 7.24
CA THR A 112 0.50 -12.14 8.69
C THR A 112 0.98 -10.92 9.47
N ALA A 113 2.12 -10.33 9.06
CA ALA A 113 2.62 -9.09 9.66
C ALA A 113 1.67 -7.92 9.44
N ALA A 114 1.10 -7.78 8.23
CA ALA A 114 0.09 -6.77 7.92
C ALA A 114 -1.15 -6.90 8.79
N ALA A 115 -1.64 -8.12 9.01
CA ALA A 115 -2.77 -8.39 9.91
C ALA A 115 -2.46 -8.00 11.36
N ALA A 116 -1.25 -8.30 11.84
CA ALA A 116 -0.81 -7.90 13.19
C ALA A 116 -0.74 -6.37 13.35
N VAL A 117 -0.23 -5.66 12.34
CA VAL A 117 -0.22 -4.19 12.31
C VAL A 117 -1.64 -3.64 12.32
N ALA A 118 -2.50 -4.13 11.43
CA ALA A 118 -3.89 -3.70 11.32
C ALA A 118 -4.70 -3.87 12.61
N ALA A 119 -4.45 -4.97 13.35
CA ALA A 119 -5.07 -5.21 14.65
C ALA A 119 -4.64 -4.17 15.71
N ALA A 120 -3.45 -3.60 15.61
CA ALA A 120 -2.95 -2.58 16.53
C ALA A 120 -3.48 -1.17 16.24
N VAL A 121 -3.85 -0.86 14.98
CA VAL A 121 -4.27 0.48 14.52
C VAL A 121 -5.71 0.55 13.98
N PRO A 122 -6.60 -0.33 14.47
CA PRO A 122 -7.87 -0.75 13.85
C PRO A 122 -8.09 -0.29 12.39
N ALA A 123 -7.23 -0.77 11.49
CA ALA A 123 -7.23 -0.37 10.08
C ALA A 123 -7.62 -1.53 9.15
N PRO A 124 -8.27 -1.28 8.01
CA PRO A 124 -8.46 -2.29 6.99
C PRO A 124 -7.11 -2.67 6.35
N VAL A 125 -6.96 -3.96 6.04
CA VAL A 125 -5.85 -4.48 5.22
C VAL A 125 -6.34 -4.60 3.79
N LEU A 126 -5.69 -3.91 2.86
CA LEU A 126 -5.94 -4.06 1.42
C LEU A 126 -4.75 -4.77 0.78
N VAL A 127 -5.05 -5.76 -0.03
CA VAL A 127 -4.04 -6.50 -0.80
C VAL A 127 -3.82 -5.79 -2.13
N THR A 128 -2.56 -5.60 -2.50
CA THR A 128 -2.09 -4.99 -3.74
C THR A 128 -1.48 -6.06 -4.65
N GLY A 129 -1.60 -5.87 -5.96
CA GLY A 129 -1.29 -6.91 -6.95
C GLY A 129 -2.45 -7.89 -7.17
N GLY A 130 -2.43 -8.61 -8.29
CA GLY A 130 -3.57 -9.43 -8.76
C GLY A 130 -4.50 -8.66 -9.72
N ALA A 131 -5.75 -9.11 -9.86
CA ALA A 131 -6.76 -8.47 -10.71
C ALA A 131 -7.46 -7.29 -10.00
N GLY A 132 -7.10 -7.02 -8.75
CA GLY A 132 -7.69 -5.99 -7.90
C GLY A 132 -7.35 -4.57 -8.34
N GLU A 133 -8.03 -4.09 -9.37
CA GLU A 133 -8.19 -2.66 -9.64
C GLU A 133 -9.03 -2.01 -8.52
N GLY A 134 -8.83 -0.71 -8.27
CA GLY A 134 -9.67 0.06 -7.35
C GLY A 134 -9.19 0.17 -5.89
N VAL A 135 -7.97 -0.30 -5.56
CA VAL A 135 -7.35 -0.03 -4.24
C VAL A 135 -7.19 1.47 -3.99
N ALA A 136 -6.76 2.23 -5.00
CA ALA A 136 -6.63 3.68 -4.89
C ALA A 136 -7.98 4.36 -4.59
N ASP A 137 -9.03 3.98 -5.33
CA ASP A 137 -10.39 4.50 -5.13
C ASP A 137 -10.93 4.14 -3.74
N GLU A 138 -10.61 2.95 -3.24
CA GLU A 138 -11.03 2.50 -1.91
C GLU A 138 -10.31 3.28 -0.79
N VAL A 139 -9.01 3.54 -0.93
CA VAL A 139 -8.24 4.38 0.01
C VAL A 139 -8.81 5.80 0.06
N GLU A 140 -9.20 6.36 -1.09
CA GLU A 140 -9.86 7.66 -1.17
C GLU A 140 -11.24 7.64 -0.51
N ARG A 141 -12.07 6.62 -0.80
CA ARG A 141 -13.40 6.44 -0.20
C ARG A 141 -13.33 6.38 1.33
N LEU A 142 -12.34 5.69 1.87
CA LEU A 142 -12.12 5.55 3.31
C LEU A 142 -11.69 6.86 3.99
N GLY A 143 -11.29 7.88 3.21
CA GLY A 143 -10.75 9.13 3.74
C GLY A 143 -9.41 8.93 4.45
N ALA A 144 -8.62 7.96 3.98
CA ALA A 144 -7.33 7.65 4.60
C ALA A 144 -6.37 8.82 4.48
N VAL A 145 -5.79 9.22 5.61
CA VAL A 145 -4.74 10.25 5.69
C VAL A 145 -3.36 9.65 5.89
N GLY A 146 -3.28 8.34 6.15
CA GLY A 146 -2.07 7.58 6.30
C GLY A 146 -2.18 6.19 5.67
N VAL A 147 -1.08 5.72 5.09
CA VAL A 147 -0.95 4.39 4.51
C VAL A 147 0.28 3.72 5.09
N VAL A 148 0.13 2.50 5.58
CA VAL A 148 1.23 1.66 6.07
C VAL A 148 1.44 0.54 5.06
N VAL A 149 2.60 0.51 4.41
CA VAL A 149 2.95 -0.56 3.47
C VAL A 149 3.77 -1.61 4.21
N VAL A 150 3.31 -2.85 4.17
CA VAL A 150 4.04 -4.01 4.66
C VAL A 150 4.44 -4.82 3.43
N ALA A 151 5.73 -4.85 3.16
CA ALA A 151 6.34 -5.59 2.06
C ALA A 151 7.48 -6.45 2.60
N ALA A 152 7.84 -7.48 1.86
CA ALA A 152 9.12 -8.14 2.09
C ALA A 152 10.23 -7.11 1.91
N ASP A 153 11.29 -7.25 2.71
CA ASP A 153 12.47 -6.41 2.56
C ASP A 153 13.19 -6.88 1.29
N ASP A 154 12.88 -6.29 0.13
CA ASP A 154 13.54 -6.57 -1.16
C ASP A 154 15.00 -6.03 -1.18
N SER A 155 15.65 -5.96 -0.02
CA SER A 155 16.95 -5.35 0.22
C SER A 155 18.12 -6.12 -0.44
N ASP A 156 17.86 -7.07 -1.33
CA ASP A 156 18.87 -7.81 -2.07
C ASP A 156 19.55 -7.00 -3.21
N ASP A 157 19.16 -5.73 -3.45
CA ASP A 157 19.73 -4.94 -4.57
C ASP A 157 20.29 -3.55 -4.22
N SER A 158 20.55 -3.26 -2.94
CA SER A 158 21.29 -2.03 -2.53
C SER A 158 22.77 -2.29 -2.19
N GLY A 159 23.32 -3.39 -2.69
CA GLY A 159 24.69 -3.85 -2.41
C GLY A 159 25.65 -3.90 -3.62
N ALA A 160 25.49 -3.08 -4.67
CA ALA A 160 26.49 -3.04 -5.77
C ALA A 160 26.58 -1.71 -6.56
N ALA A 161 26.30 -0.55 -5.94
CA ALA A 161 26.56 0.76 -6.56
C ALA A 161 27.19 1.73 -5.56
N GLY A 162 28.40 1.43 -5.08
CA GLY A 162 29.06 2.37 -4.16
C GLY A 162 30.37 1.93 -3.52
N ALA A 163 31.29 1.30 -4.26
CA ALA A 163 32.72 1.27 -3.91
C ALA A 163 33.59 0.76 -5.08
N ALA A 164 33.61 1.49 -6.19
CA ALA A 164 34.79 1.52 -7.06
C ALA A 164 35.24 2.98 -7.10
N GLY A 165 36.27 3.26 -6.32
CA GLY A 165 36.81 4.58 -6.14
C GLY A 165 37.29 5.19 -7.45
N THR A 166 37.16 6.51 -7.48
CA THR A 166 37.90 7.46 -8.28
C THR A 166 39.38 7.07 -8.36
N GLY A 167 39.78 6.49 -9.48
CA GLY A 167 41.15 6.48 -9.97
C GLY A 167 41.21 7.44 -11.15
N GLU A 168 41.45 8.71 -10.86
CA GLU A 168 41.87 9.70 -11.85
C GLU A 168 43.22 9.31 -12.48
N ASP A 169 43.47 9.88 -13.65
CA ASP A 169 44.73 9.91 -14.41
C ASP A 169 45.04 8.77 -15.38
N GLY A 170 44.44 8.92 -16.57
CA GLY A 170 44.86 8.25 -17.80
C GLY A 170 44.39 9.02 -19.03
N ALA A 171 45.05 10.14 -19.33
CA ALA A 171 45.12 10.71 -20.69
C ALA A 171 45.49 9.59 -21.69
N THR A 172 45.03 9.52 -22.94
CA THR A 172 44.90 10.55 -23.99
C THR A 172 44.11 9.93 -25.19
N PRO A 173 43.99 10.54 -26.40
CA PRO A 173 42.74 10.71 -27.12
C PRO A 173 42.61 9.82 -28.38
N GLY A 174 41.47 9.92 -29.06
CA GLY A 174 41.29 9.46 -30.45
C GLY A 174 39.81 9.27 -30.74
N THR A 175 39.21 10.14 -31.58
CA THR A 175 38.84 9.82 -32.98
C THR A 175 37.87 8.64 -33.04
N GLU A 176 36.65 8.72 -33.57
CA GLU A 176 36.05 9.50 -34.66
C GLU A 176 34.54 9.24 -34.49
N GLU A 177 33.69 10.27 -34.59
CA GLU A 177 32.86 10.44 -35.78
C GLU A 177 31.91 9.25 -36.05
N ASP A 178 30.74 9.25 -35.40
CA ASP A 178 29.55 8.70 -36.07
C ASP A 178 28.37 9.67 -35.92
N THR A 179 28.29 10.50 -36.96
CA THR A 179 27.25 11.47 -37.21
C THR A 179 26.04 10.76 -37.80
N SER A 180 25.26 10.06 -36.98
CA SER A 180 24.02 9.43 -37.45
C SER A 180 22.81 9.79 -36.59
N ARG A 181 22.38 11.04 -36.80
CA ARG A 181 20.98 11.45 -37.01
C ARG A 181 19.93 10.38 -36.65
N ARG A 182 19.43 10.43 -35.42
CA ARG A 182 18.04 10.07 -35.12
C ARG A 182 17.30 11.25 -34.51
N MET A 183 16.96 12.17 -35.40
CA MET A 183 15.59 12.69 -35.59
C MET A 183 14.76 12.74 -34.30
N THR A 184 15.09 13.71 -33.45
CA THR A 184 14.22 14.21 -32.39
C THR A 184 12.95 14.80 -33.02
N ALA A 185 11.90 13.99 -33.12
CA ALA A 185 10.55 14.49 -33.31
C ALA A 185 10.15 15.25 -32.04
N ARG A 186 10.35 16.58 -32.04
CA ARG A 186 9.77 17.49 -31.07
C ARG A 186 8.25 17.40 -31.21
N ILE A 187 7.61 16.60 -30.36
CA ILE A 187 6.16 16.64 -30.20
C ILE A 187 5.79 18.03 -29.64
N PRO A 188 4.99 18.83 -30.36
CA PRO A 188 4.53 20.12 -29.84
C PRO A 188 3.62 19.86 -28.63
N ARG A 189 4.02 20.39 -27.47
CA ARG A 189 3.18 20.37 -26.26
C ARG A 189 1.86 21.11 -26.57
N PRO A 190 0.69 20.52 -26.28
CA PRO A 190 -0.57 21.24 -26.38
C PRO A 190 -0.55 22.42 -25.41
N ARG A 191 -0.72 23.64 -25.96
CA ARG A 191 -0.95 24.86 -25.18
C ARG A 191 -2.29 24.71 -24.47
N ALA A 192 -2.26 24.52 -23.15
CA ALA A 192 -3.44 24.71 -22.31
C ALA A 192 -3.87 26.18 -22.44
N THR A 193 -4.95 26.41 -23.18
CA THR A 193 -5.66 27.68 -23.17
C THR A 193 -6.41 27.77 -21.84
N CYS A 194 -5.80 28.43 -20.87
CA CYS A 194 -6.51 28.89 -19.68
C CYS A 194 -7.62 29.85 -20.11
N ARG A 195 -8.83 29.35 -20.30
CA ARG A 195 -10.03 30.16 -20.47
C ARG A 195 -10.35 30.78 -19.11
N ARG A 196 -9.76 31.94 -18.88
CA ARG A 196 -9.99 32.85 -17.76
C ARG A 196 -11.48 33.22 -17.72
N PRO A 197 -12.28 32.80 -16.70
CA PRO A 197 -13.61 33.34 -16.52
C PRO A 197 -13.47 34.83 -16.14
N ALA A 198 -14.00 35.69 -17.00
CA ALA A 198 -14.18 37.10 -16.72
C ALA A 198 -15.32 37.25 -15.70
N SER A 199 -14.98 37.42 -14.42
CA SER A 199 -15.73 38.26 -13.47
C SER A 199 -15.19 38.07 -12.04
N ARG A 200 -14.07 38.74 -11.76
CA ARG A 200 -13.76 39.50 -10.52
C ARG A 200 -12.26 39.58 -10.28
N PRO A 201 -11.68 40.78 -10.28
CA PRO A 201 -10.43 41.07 -9.59
C PRO A 201 -10.75 41.92 -8.32
N PRO A 202 -9.76 42.34 -7.53
CA PRO A 202 -9.49 41.81 -6.19
C PRO A 202 -9.68 42.89 -5.12
N THR A 203 -9.47 42.59 -3.84
CA THR A 203 -8.97 43.62 -2.90
C THR A 203 -8.25 43.00 -1.71
N CYS A 204 -6.92 43.05 -1.76
CA CYS A 204 -6.08 43.20 -0.57
C CYS A 204 -6.17 44.66 -0.12
N SER A 205 -6.45 44.90 1.16
CA SER A 205 -6.20 46.20 1.77
C SER A 205 -5.50 45.98 3.09
N ARG A 206 -4.21 46.33 3.12
CA ARG A 206 -3.36 46.45 4.29
C ARG A 206 -3.07 47.93 4.42
N THR A 207 -3.64 48.61 5.42
CA THR A 207 -3.21 49.96 5.82
C THR A 207 -3.12 50.00 7.34
N THR A 208 -1.88 49.84 7.82
CA THR A 208 -1.40 50.28 9.13
C THR A 208 -1.32 51.81 9.16
N GLY A 209 -1.92 52.46 10.15
CA GLY A 209 -1.77 53.89 10.41
C GLY A 209 -2.32 54.22 11.79
N ARG A 210 -1.45 54.78 12.64
CA ARG A 210 -1.67 55.19 14.04
C ARG A 210 -2.65 56.34 14.19
#